data_AF-A0A9Q8SXN2-F1
#
_entry.id   AF-A0A9Q8SXN2-F1
#
_cell.length_a   1.000
_cell.length_b   1.000
_cell.length_c   1.000
_cell.angle_alpha   90.00
_cell.angle_beta   90.00
_cell.angle_gamma   90.00
#
_symmetry.space_group_name_H-M   'P 1'
#
loop_
_entity.id
_entity.type
_entity.pdbx_description
1 polymer ?
#
loop_
_entity_poly.entity_id
_entity_poly.type
_entity_poly.pdbx_seq_one_letter_code
_entity_poly.pdbx_strand_id
1 'polypeptide(L)'
;MAATVGPLPQVKLPSGPSPVTAEQRYWKSFKNQLQIPSPTSYPITHISSTSSDGLFAVTTGTRVQLYSSRTRKLEKTITRFADVARSGSLRRDGRVLVAAEDTGRMQVFDTHSRSILKTWTKHRQPVWATRFSGSQPTTLLSASDDKTVRLWDLTANDPLNTFVGHSDYVRCAEFFPATSPSGAGNVIVSGSYDSTVKIWDPRIGSNAAVMTFKHAAPVESVLPLSSGTTLLAASGPQVSVLDLVAARPIHQIANHQKTVTSLSLASNGTRLVTGGLDGHVKVFETTGWNVVSSTKYPSPILSLRVLPASDALDSADRHLVVGMQSGVLSIRTRLTGPEATRQKERDREMAALLAGTLDEHDKAAKSKKRKASAMRRLESLGEGQAEVIVAQDARTSAPKEKAWEKALRHGRYASALDQALDPRGKDHSPLGVLTLLLALRHRSAVRDALEGRDERTVQPVLKWTCDHIIDPRYVSICVEVGMVLVELYAQYAGDSAELFEGFKALKRKVTNEVDRAQTASSVGGMVESLILGSA
;
A
#
# COMPACT_ATOMS: atom_id res chain seq x y z
N MET A 1 -42.69 -22.60 -4.64
CA MET A 1 -41.33 -22.31 -5.15
C MET A 1 -40.34 -23.01 -4.25
N ALA A 2 -39.49 -23.90 -4.78
CA ALA A 2 -38.45 -24.54 -3.96
C ALA A 2 -37.38 -23.50 -3.62
N ALA A 3 -37.10 -23.30 -2.33
CA ALA A 3 -36.06 -22.38 -1.90
C ALA A 3 -34.69 -22.92 -2.35
N THR A 4 -33.86 -22.04 -2.92
CA THR A 4 -32.48 -22.39 -3.29
C THR A 4 -31.67 -22.68 -2.03
N VAL A 5 -30.98 -23.82 -1.99
CA VAL A 5 -30.14 -24.15 -0.84
C VAL A 5 -28.88 -23.28 -0.88
N GLY A 6 -28.72 -22.45 0.15
CA GLY A 6 -27.55 -21.59 0.33
C GLY A 6 -26.76 -21.94 1.60
N PRO A 7 -25.47 -21.59 1.64
CA PRO A 7 -24.64 -21.76 2.83
C PRO A 7 -25.14 -20.87 3.97
N LEU A 8 -24.77 -21.24 5.20
CA LEU A 8 -25.13 -20.49 6.38
C LEU A 8 -24.51 -19.08 6.32
N PRO A 9 -25.30 -18.00 6.46
CA PRO A 9 -24.75 -16.64 6.46
C PRO A 9 -23.85 -16.46 7.68
N GLN A 10 -22.60 -16.03 7.47
CA GLN A 10 -21.68 -15.78 8.57
C GLN A 10 -22.15 -14.60 9.43
N VAL A 11 -22.01 -14.74 10.75
CA VAL A 11 -22.34 -13.68 11.70
C VAL A 11 -21.44 -12.47 11.46
N LYS A 12 -22.06 -11.31 11.21
CA LYS A 12 -21.35 -10.03 11.13
C LYS A 12 -21.19 -9.47 12.54
N LEU A 13 -19.98 -9.58 13.07
CA LEU A 13 -19.65 -8.98 14.36
C LEU A 13 -19.60 -7.44 14.25
N PRO A 14 -19.99 -6.71 15.31
CA PRO A 14 -19.80 -5.26 15.36
C PRO A 14 -18.31 -4.93 15.25
N SER A 15 -17.97 -3.91 14.45
CA SER A 15 -16.59 -3.42 14.35
C SER A 15 -16.22 -2.64 15.61
N GLY A 16 -14.94 -2.70 16.00
CA GLY A 16 -14.41 -1.79 17.01
C GLY A 16 -14.36 -0.34 16.51
N PRO A 17 -13.98 0.62 17.38
CA PRO A 17 -13.97 2.05 17.05
C PRO A 17 -12.99 2.41 15.91
N SER A 18 -11.95 1.61 15.69
CA SER A 18 -10.98 1.79 14.61
C SER A 18 -11.00 0.61 13.63
N PRO A 19 -12.00 0.51 12.74
CA PRO A 19 -12.04 -0.55 11.75
C PRO A 19 -10.91 -0.37 10.73
N VAL A 20 -10.38 -1.48 10.22
CA VAL A 20 -9.42 -1.43 9.11
C VAL A 20 -10.16 -0.95 7.87
N THR A 21 -9.89 0.30 7.46
CA THR A 21 -10.50 0.94 6.30
C THR A 21 -10.10 0.24 4.99
N ALA A 22 -10.90 0.41 3.94
CA ALA A 22 -10.59 -0.14 2.62
C ALA A 22 -9.22 0.31 2.11
N GLU A 23 -8.86 1.57 2.39
CA GLU A 23 -7.59 2.15 2.00
C GLU A 23 -6.41 1.59 2.81
N GLN A 24 -6.57 1.36 4.11
CA GLN A 24 -5.56 0.65 4.88
C GLN A 24 -5.33 -0.76 4.33
N ARG A 25 -6.38 -1.46 3.88
CA ARG A 25 -6.23 -2.77 3.20
C ARG A 25 -5.52 -2.63 1.86
N TYR A 26 -5.83 -1.58 1.09
CA TYR A 26 -5.15 -1.25 -0.15
C TYR A 26 -3.65 -1.07 0.07
N TRP A 27 -3.25 -0.21 1.01
CA TRP A 27 -1.83 0.05 1.29
C TRP A 27 -1.12 -1.14 1.97
N LYS A 28 -1.84 -1.95 2.77
CA LYS A 28 -1.32 -3.23 3.27
C LYS A 28 -1.20 -4.32 2.19
N SER A 29 -1.83 -4.16 1.03
CA SER A 29 -1.71 -5.12 -0.07
C SER A 29 -0.35 -5.04 -0.79
N PHE A 30 0.43 -3.99 -0.55
CA PHE A 30 1.83 -3.86 -0.96
C PHE A 30 2.77 -4.76 -0.13
N LYS A 31 2.55 -6.08 -0.20
CA LYS A 31 3.20 -7.08 0.67
C LYS A 31 4.57 -7.53 0.18
N ASN A 32 4.75 -7.65 -1.13
CA ASN A 32 5.96 -8.23 -1.70
C ASN A 32 7.05 -7.13 -1.74
N GLN A 33 7.74 -7.02 -0.59
CA GLN A 33 8.82 -6.10 -0.32
C GLN A 33 10.16 -6.72 -0.75
N LEU A 34 10.81 -6.07 -1.71
CA LEU A 34 12.19 -6.35 -2.10
C LEU A 34 13.09 -5.28 -1.48
N GLN A 35 14.11 -5.70 -0.72
CA GLN A 35 15.15 -4.80 -0.21
C GLN A 35 16.41 -5.03 -1.03
N ILE A 36 16.84 -4.00 -1.75
CA ILE A 36 18.06 -4.02 -2.56
C ILE A 36 19.05 -3.08 -1.89
N PRO A 37 20.11 -3.58 -1.24
CA PRO A 37 21.18 -2.73 -0.77
C PRO A 37 21.91 -2.12 -1.97
N SER A 38 22.23 -0.83 -1.90
CA SER A 38 23.12 -0.22 -2.88
C SER A 38 24.52 -0.82 -2.75
N PRO A 39 25.25 -1.04 -3.86
CA PRO A 39 26.55 -1.71 -3.83
C PRO A 39 27.61 -1.03 -2.95
N THR A 40 27.47 0.27 -2.70
CA THR A 40 28.42 1.08 -1.94
C THR A 40 27.85 1.60 -0.62
N SER A 41 26.65 1.15 -0.21
CA SER A 41 25.93 1.62 0.97
C SER A 41 25.75 3.15 1.03
N TYR A 42 25.82 3.83 -0.12
CA TYR A 42 25.57 5.27 -0.20
C TYR A 42 24.07 5.56 -0.07
N PRO A 43 23.70 6.69 0.58
CA PRO A 43 22.31 7.10 0.66
C PRO A 43 21.69 7.27 -0.73
N ILE A 44 20.41 6.89 -0.85
CA ILE A 44 19.66 7.05 -2.09
C ILE A 44 19.08 8.47 -2.13
N THR A 45 19.65 9.32 -2.99
CA THR A 45 19.35 10.76 -3.02
C THR A 45 18.07 11.08 -3.77
N HIS A 46 17.82 10.43 -4.91
CA HIS A 46 16.67 10.72 -5.76
C HIS A 46 16.17 9.47 -6.48
N ILE A 47 14.85 9.37 -6.63
CA ILE A 47 14.19 8.33 -7.43
C ILE A 47 13.31 9.04 -8.44
N SER A 48 13.51 8.73 -9.72
CA SER A 48 12.69 9.23 -10.83
C SER A 48 12.06 8.08 -11.57
N SER A 49 10.87 8.32 -12.11
CA SER A 49 10.10 7.32 -12.85
C SER A 49 9.48 7.92 -14.10
N THR A 50 9.30 7.10 -15.13
CA THR A 50 8.49 7.45 -16.29
C THR A 50 7.24 6.58 -16.39
N SER A 51 6.19 7.10 -17.03
CA SER A 51 4.93 6.39 -17.27
C SER A 51 4.98 5.44 -18.46
N SER A 52 5.84 5.67 -19.47
CA SER A 52 5.74 4.98 -20.77
C SER A 52 6.51 3.67 -20.84
N ASP A 53 7.75 3.63 -20.34
CA ASP A 53 8.68 2.52 -20.62
C ASP A 53 8.81 1.52 -19.47
N GLY A 54 8.16 1.82 -18.34
CA GLY A 54 8.27 0.98 -17.15
C GLY A 54 9.70 0.91 -16.60
N LEU A 55 10.59 1.84 -16.94
CA LEU A 55 11.88 2.02 -16.26
C LEU A 55 11.76 3.08 -15.16
N PHE A 56 12.52 2.91 -14.09
CA PHE A 56 12.74 3.94 -13.09
C PHE A 56 14.23 4.06 -12.75
N ALA A 57 14.68 5.29 -12.52
CA ALA A 57 16.04 5.63 -12.19
C ALA A 57 16.18 5.87 -10.69
N VAL A 58 17.23 5.30 -10.09
CA VAL A 58 17.59 5.47 -8.69
C VAL A 58 19.01 6.01 -8.66
N THR A 59 19.19 7.15 -8.00
CA THR A 59 20.51 7.79 -7.87
C THR A 59 21.12 7.44 -6.52
N THR A 60 22.36 6.93 -6.56
CA THR A 60 23.11 6.46 -5.39
C THR A 60 24.57 6.85 -5.51
N GLY A 61 25.04 7.76 -4.65
CA GLY A 61 26.45 8.19 -4.66
C GLY A 61 26.92 8.61 -6.06
N THR A 62 28.02 8.04 -6.55
CA THR A 62 28.61 8.32 -7.88
C THR A 62 27.94 7.57 -9.04
N ARG A 63 26.73 7.04 -8.86
CA ARG A 63 26.08 6.16 -9.84
C ARG A 63 24.59 6.44 -9.97
N VAL A 64 24.07 6.20 -11.17
CA VAL A 64 22.63 6.16 -11.44
C VAL A 64 22.25 4.78 -11.94
N GLN A 65 21.32 4.12 -11.26
CA GLN A 65 20.86 2.77 -11.53
C GLN A 65 19.47 2.79 -12.17
N LEU A 66 19.33 2.11 -13.30
CA LEU A 66 18.07 1.92 -14.01
C LEU A 66 17.48 0.57 -13.65
N TYR A 67 16.30 0.60 -13.08
CA TYR A 67 15.54 -0.58 -12.68
C TYR A 67 14.32 -0.75 -13.57
N SER A 68 14.00 -2.01 -13.86
CA SER A 68 12.76 -2.38 -14.52
C SER A 68 11.61 -2.39 -13.53
N SER A 69 10.52 -1.69 -13.80
CA SER A 69 9.28 -1.79 -13.01
C SER A 69 8.66 -3.19 -13.15
N ARG A 70 8.78 -3.87 -14.30
CA ARG A 70 8.14 -5.18 -14.48
C ARG A 70 8.87 -6.30 -13.72
N THR A 71 10.19 -6.34 -13.83
CA THR A 71 11.00 -7.42 -13.22
C THR A 71 11.61 -7.05 -11.88
N ARG A 72 11.64 -5.75 -11.52
CA ARG A 72 12.35 -5.19 -10.35
C ARG A 72 13.85 -5.45 -10.32
N LYS A 73 14.41 -5.90 -11.43
CA LYS A 73 15.85 -6.13 -11.56
C LYS A 73 16.53 -4.87 -12.05
N LEU A 74 17.79 -4.75 -11.66
CA LEU A 74 18.71 -3.77 -12.21
C LEU A 74 18.92 -4.10 -13.69
N GLU A 75 18.59 -3.19 -14.58
CA GLU A 75 18.88 -3.33 -16.01
C GLU A 75 20.25 -2.75 -16.31
N LYS A 76 20.53 -1.53 -15.84
CA LYS A 76 21.76 -0.82 -16.15
C LYS A 76 22.23 0.04 -14.99
N THR A 77 23.54 0.24 -14.91
CA THR A 77 24.16 1.21 -14.00
C THR A 77 24.92 2.22 -14.86
N ILE A 78 24.88 3.50 -14.52
CA ILE A 78 25.66 4.57 -15.15
C ILE A 78 26.66 5.07 -14.09
N THR A 79 27.94 5.15 -14.47
CA THR A 79 29.07 5.40 -13.55
C THR A 79 30.09 6.40 -14.13
N ARG A 80 29.65 7.25 -15.07
CA ARG A 80 30.53 8.17 -15.81
C ARG A 80 30.67 9.55 -15.15
N PHE A 81 30.28 9.64 -13.88
CA PHE A 81 30.34 10.85 -13.07
C PHE A 81 31.72 10.96 -12.43
N ALA A 82 32.26 12.19 -12.32
CA ALA A 82 33.52 12.40 -11.62
C ALA A 82 33.30 12.41 -10.10
N ASP A 83 32.16 12.92 -9.66
CA ASP A 83 31.75 12.99 -8.25
C ASP A 83 30.33 12.44 -8.03
N VAL A 84 29.75 12.67 -6.84
CA VAL A 84 28.42 12.23 -6.43
C VAL A 84 27.35 12.79 -7.37
N ALA A 85 26.53 11.89 -7.91
CA ALA A 85 25.32 12.24 -8.64
C ALA A 85 24.20 12.58 -7.64
N ARG A 86 23.57 13.75 -7.77
CA ARG A 86 22.52 14.22 -6.86
C ARG A 86 21.13 13.82 -7.34
N SER A 87 20.83 14.09 -8.60
CA SER A 87 19.56 13.73 -9.24
C SER A 87 19.78 12.92 -10.50
N GLY A 88 18.85 12.00 -10.76
CA GLY A 88 18.71 11.29 -12.03
C GLY A 88 17.26 11.38 -12.46
N SER A 89 16.98 12.05 -13.56
CA SER A 89 15.63 12.23 -14.12
C SER A 89 15.53 11.61 -15.49
N LEU A 90 14.49 10.79 -15.68
CA LEU A 90 14.18 10.17 -16.96
C LEU A 90 13.26 11.09 -17.76
N ARG A 91 13.50 11.18 -19.08
CA ARG A 91 12.54 11.78 -20.01
C ARG A 91 11.28 10.95 -20.05
N ARG A 92 10.15 11.58 -20.41
CA ARG A 92 8.85 10.91 -20.60
C ARG A 92 8.95 9.67 -21.50
N ASP A 93 9.80 9.68 -22.52
CA ASP A 93 9.94 8.53 -23.44
C ASP A 93 10.79 7.37 -22.88
N GLY A 94 11.44 7.53 -21.72
CA GLY A 94 12.32 6.50 -21.13
C GLY A 94 13.69 6.33 -21.80
N ARG A 95 13.91 6.94 -22.98
CA ARG A 95 15.16 6.80 -23.76
C ARG A 95 16.30 7.70 -23.32
N VAL A 96 16.00 8.83 -22.68
CA VAL A 96 17.02 9.81 -22.29
C VAL A 96 16.98 10.02 -20.80
N LEU A 97 18.15 10.06 -20.18
CA LEU A 97 18.32 10.33 -18.76
C LEU A 97 19.22 11.54 -18.57
N VAL A 98 18.83 12.43 -17.65
CA VAL A 98 19.68 13.53 -17.21
C VAL A 98 20.11 13.27 -15.78
N ALA A 99 21.40 13.39 -15.54
CA ALA A 99 21.97 13.29 -14.22
C ALA A 99 22.76 14.55 -13.90
N ALA A 100 22.61 15.03 -12.67
CA ALA A 100 23.36 16.14 -12.13
C ALA A 100 24.41 15.65 -11.15
N GLU A 101 25.54 16.35 -11.14
CA GLU A 101 26.71 16.04 -10.34
C GLU A 101 26.99 17.14 -9.32
N ASP A 102 27.71 16.78 -8.24
CA ASP A 102 28.16 17.71 -7.21
C ASP A 102 29.15 18.76 -7.76
N THR A 103 29.90 18.45 -8.81
CA THR A 103 30.81 19.40 -9.47
C THR A 103 30.10 20.51 -10.26
N GLY A 104 28.76 20.52 -10.28
CA GLY A 104 27.95 21.44 -11.09
C GLY A 104 27.80 21.03 -12.55
N ARG A 105 28.34 19.86 -12.92
CA ARG A 105 28.16 19.28 -14.25
C ARG A 105 26.80 18.61 -14.36
N MET A 106 26.15 18.78 -15.50
CA MET A 106 24.95 18.04 -15.86
C MET A 106 25.22 17.24 -17.13
N GLN A 107 24.93 15.95 -17.08
CA GLN A 107 25.19 15.04 -18.19
C GLN A 107 23.88 14.39 -18.66
N VAL A 108 23.70 14.37 -19.97
CA VAL A 108 22.59 13.71 -20.64
C VAL A 108 23.10 12.40 -21.22
N PHE A 109 22.41 11.32 -20.91
CA PHE A 109 22.72 9.97 -21.37
C PHE A 109 21.59 9.43 -22.21
N ASP A 110 21.94 8.65 -23.22
CA ASP A 110 21.01 7.67 -23.77
C ASP A 110 20.93 6.46 -22.84
N THR A 111 19.71 6.08 -22.45
CA THR A 111 19.46 4.93 -21.58
C THR A 111 19.77 3.61 -22.28
N HIS A 112 19.72 3.56 -23.62
CA HIS A 112 20.04 2.35 -24.35
C HIS A 112 21.54 2.13 -24.52
N SER A 113 22.25 3.10 -25.08
CA SER A 113 23.68 2.98 -25.40
C SER A 113 24.64 3.39 -24.28
N ARG A 114 24.16 3.94 -23.15
CA ARG A 114 24.98 4.48 -22.05
C ARG A 114 25.97 5.56 -22.51
N SER A 115 25.80 6.07 -23.73
CA SER A 115 26.61 7.12 -24.31
C SER A 115 26.21 8.46 -23.72
N ILE A 116 27.19 9.35 -23.60
CA ILE A 116 26.95 10.74 -23.22
C ILE A 116 26.50 11.46 -24.49
N LEU A 117 25.26 11.96 -24.48
CA LEU A 117 24.71 12.77 -25.55
C LEU A 117 25.22 14.21 -25.44
N LYS A 118 25.21 14.76 -24.21
CA LYS A 118 25.57 16.15 -23.95
C LYS A 118 26.04 16.37 -22.53
N THR A 119 26.94 17.33 -22.34
CA THR A 119 27.44 17.75 -21.02
C THR A 119 27.36 19.27 -20.92
N TRP A 120 26.78 19.77 -19.84
CA TRP A 120 26.77 21.18 -19.50
C TRP A 120 27.63 21.44 -18.25
N THR A 121 28.41 22.52 -18.30
CA THR A 121 29.39 22.90 -17.27
C THR A 121 29.21 24.36 -16.80
N LYS A 122 28.05 24.98 -17.04
CA LYS A 122 27.85 26.40 -16.74
C LYS A 122 27.47 26.68 -15.28
N HIS A 123 27.04 25.69 -14.52
CA HIS A 123 26.84 25.87 -13.07
C HIS A 123 28.20 25.77 -12.37
N ARG A 124 28.43 26.67 -11.40
CA ARG A 124 29.69 26.72 -10.64
C ARG A 124 29.64 25.90 -9.35
N GLN A 125 28.44 25.55 -8.89
CA GLN A 125 28.17 24.83 -7.64
C GLN A 125 27.31 23.59 -7.91
N PRO A 126 27.14 22.68 -6.93
CA PRO A 126 26.34 21.49 -7.07
C PRO A 126 24.95 21.75 -7.66
N VAL A 127 24.52 20.86 -8.56
CA VAL A 127 23.17 20.86 -9.11
C VAL A 127 22.38 19.77 -8.39
N TRP A 128 21.35 20.14 -7.64
CA TRP A 128 20.61 19.23 -6.78
C TRP A 128 19.42 18.57 -7.46
N ALA A 129 18.67 19.35 -8.23
CA ALA A 129 17.48 18.87 -8.90
C ALA A 129 17.58 19.11 -10.40
N THR A 130 17.29 18.07 -11.16
CA THR A 130 17.07 18.14 -12.61
C THR A 130 15.76 17.49 -12.95
N ARG A 131 14.98 18.13 -13.81
CA ARG A 131 13.68 17.63 -14.26
C ARG A 131 13.50 17.90 -15.75
N PHE A 132 12.92 16.94 -16.45
CA PHE A 132 12.41 17.17 -17.81
C PHE A 132 11.05 17.85 -17.76
N SER A 133 10.74 18.65 -18.78
CA SER A 133 9.39 19.15 -18.99
C SER A 133 8.44 18.00 -19.37
N GLY A 134 7.20 18.08 -18.88
CA GLY A 134 6.14 17.14 -19.24
C GLY A 134 5.47 17.45 -20.59
N SER A 135 5.57 18.70 -21.05
CA SER A 135 4.96 19.20 -22.30
C SER A 135 5.93 19.11 -23.48
N GLN A 136 7.17 19.56 -23.29
CA GLN A 136 8.20 19.61 -24.34
C GLN A 136 9.32 18.61 -24.02
N PRO A 137 9.66 17.68 -24.93
CA PRO A 137 10.65 16.64 -24.66
C PRO A 137 12.10 17.16 -24.64
N THR A 138 12.35 18.37 -25.16
CA THR A 138 13.70 18.93 -25.27
C THR A 138 14.07 19.84 -24.11
N THR A 139 13.08 20.33 -23.36
CA THR A 139 13.28 21.30 -22.29
C THR A 139 13.60 20.62 -20.97
N LEU A 140 14.59 21.20 -20.27
CA LEU A 140 15.16 20.71 -19.03
C LEU A 140 15.26 21.83 -18.00
N LEU A 141 15.06 21.48 -16.74
CA LEU A 141 15.18 22.38 -15.60
C LEU A 141 16.33 21.90 -14.72
N SER A 142 17.17 22.83 -14.27
CA SER A 142 18.16 22.57 -13.23
C SER A 142 18.02 23.57 -12.09
N ALA A 143 18.21 23.09 -10.87
CA ALA A 143 18.35 23.91 -9.67
C ALA A 143 19.67 23.60 -8.98
N SER A 144 20.39 24.66 -8.62
CA SER A 144 21.74 24.58 -8.09
C SER A 144 21.87 25.35 -6.78
N ASP A 145 22.89 24.98 -6.01
CA ASP A 145 23.33 25.72 -4.84
C ASP A 145 23.84 27.13 -5.20
N ASP A 146 24.14 27.41 -6.48
CA ASP A 146 24.51 28.76 -6.96
C ASP A 146 23.36 29.79 -6.91
N LYS A 147 22.22 29.42 -6.30
CA LYS A 147 21.00 30.22 -6.13
C LYS A 147 20.27 30.49 -7.44
N THR A 148 20.71 29.87 -8.54
CA THR A 148 20.07 30.00 -9.84
C THR A 148 19.27 28.76 -10.21
N VAL A 149 18.14 29.02 -10.86
CA VAL A 149 17.36 27.99 -11.53
C VAL A 149 17.49 28.24 -13.03
N ARG A 150 17.88 27.23 -13.81
CA ARG A 150 18.12 27.41 -15.24
C ARG A 150 17.22 26.53 -16.08
N LEU A 151 16.71 27.11 -17.16
CA LEU A 151 16.00 26.41 -18.21
C LEU A 151 16.98 26.10 -19.34
N TRP A 152 16.97 24.85 -19.77
CA TRP A 152 17.84 24.32 -20.80
C TRP A 152 17.02 23.77 -21.93
N ASP A 153 17.60 23.80 -23.13
CA ASP A 153 17.12 23.02 -24.26
C ASP A 153 18.21 22.04 -24.71
N LEU A 154 17.82 20.84 -25.10
CA LEU A 154 18.76 19.80 -25.53
C LEU A 154 19.57 20.22 -26.76
N THR A 155 18.99 21.05 -27.64
CA THR A 155 19.66 21.51 -28.86
C THR A 155 20.69 22.60 -28.55
N ALA A 156 20.35 23.55 -27.67
CA ALA A 156 21.21 24.68 -27.32
C ALA A 156 22.32 24.31 -26.31
N ASN A 157 23.51 24.89 -26.48
CA ASN A 157 24.63 24.71 -25.53
C ASN A 157 24.54 25.68 -24.34
N ASP A 158 23.91 26.83 -24.55
CA ASP A 158 23.69 27.84 -23.52
C ASP A 158 22.30 27.68 -22.88
N PRO A 159 22.14 28.10 -21.60
CA PRO A 159 20.84 28.09 -20.95
C PRO A 159 19.90 29.07 -21.65
N LEU A 160 18.65 28.66 -21.86
CA LEU A 160 17.59 29.50 -22.44
C LEU A 160 17.26 30.67 -21.53
N ASN A 161 17.03 30.37 -20.25
CA ASN A 161 16.71 31.35 -19.22
C ASN A 161 17.45 31.01 -17.92
N THR A 162 17.89 32.04 -17.21
CA THR A 162 18.52 31.92 -15.88
C THR A 162 17.70 32.72 -14.87
N PHE A 163 16.94 32.04 -14.02
CA PHE A 163 16.14 32.67 -12.98
C PHE A 163 16.99 32.97 -11.76
N VAL A 164 17.07 34.26 -11.42
CA VAL A 164 17.79 34.77 -10.25
C VAL A 164 16.80 35.46 -9.32
N GLY A 165 16.87 35.15 -8.03
CA GLY A 165 16.03 35.80 -7.02
C GLY A 165 15.89 35.05 -5.70
N HIS A 166 16.43 33.83 -5.58
CA HIS A 166 16.60 33.15 -4.30
C HIS A 166 17.80 33.69 -3.53
N SER A 167 17.69 33.76 -2.20
CA SER A 167 18.79 34.24 -1.35
C SER A 167 19.70 33.13 -0.85
N ASP A 168 19.26 31.87 -0.91
CA ASP A 168 19.98 30.69 -0.43
C ASP A 168 19.81 29.48 -1.39
N TYR A 169 20.41 28.34 -1.04
CA TYR A 169 20.49 27.11 -1.84
C TYR A 169 19.13 26.64 -2.38
N VAL A 170 19.06 26.39 -3.69
CA VAL A 170 17.84 25.90 -4.35
C VAL A 170 17.97 24.40 -4.59
N ARG A 171 17.26 23.61 -3.79
CA ARG A 171 17.38 22.14 -3.81
C ARG A 171 16.24 21.42 -4.52
N CYS A 172 15.10 22.08 -4.72
CA CYS A 172 13.98 21.49 -5.44
C CYS A 172 13.45 22.43 -6.52
N ALA A 173 13.17 21.86 -7.67
CA ALA A 173 12.49 22.55 -8.75
C ALA A 173 11.67 21.57 -9.58
N GLU A 174 10.48 21.98 -9.99
CA GLU A 174 9.55 21.15 -10.76
C GLU A 174 8.80 22.01 -11.79
N PHE A 175 8.47 21.38 -12.92
CA PHE A 175 7.58 21.98 -13.90
C PHE A 175 6.14 21.85 -13.46
N PHE A 176 5.37 22.90 -13.70
CA PHE A 176 3.94 22.83 -13.50
C PHE A 176 3.30 21.95 -14.59
N PRO A 177 2.39 21.01 -14.24
CA PRO A 177 1.79 20.13 -15.23
C PRO A 177 0.88 20.92 -16.18
N ALA A 178 1.02 20.64 -17.48
CA ALA A 178 0.36 21.38 -18.56
C ALA A 178 -1.14 21.08 -18.72
N THR A 179 -1.77 20.34 -17.80
CA THR A 179 -3.22 20.08 -17.78
C THR A 179 -4.07 21.29 -17.37
N SER A 180 -3.47 22.48 -17.24
CA SER A 180 -4.24 23.71 -17.13
C SER A 180 -4.81 24.08 -18.51
N PRO A 181 -6.14 24.32 -18.62
CA PRO A 181 -6.80 24.70 -19.88
C PRO A 181 -6.34 26.06 -20.44
N SER A 182 -5.45 26.79 -19.76
CA SER A 182 -4.96 28.11 -20.17
C SER A 182 -3.63 28.13 -20.94
N GLY A 183 -3.07 26.99 -21.35
CA GLY A 183 -1.86 26.97 -22.20
C GLY A 183 -0.59 27.55 -21.53
N ALA A 184 -0.57 27.64 -20.20
CA ALA A 184 0.57 28.09 -19.40
C ALA A 184 1.58 26.95 -19.15
N GLY A 185 1.89 26.15 -20.17
CA GLY A 185 2.65 24.89 -20.08
C GLY A 185 4.14 25.01 -19.70
N ASN A 186 4.59 26.20 -19.28
CA ASN A 186 5.99 26.49 -18.98
C ASN A 186 6.20 27.18 -17.62
N VAL A 187 5.20 27.22 -16.72
CA VAL A 187 5.43 27.75 -15.37
C VAL A 187 6.35 26.81 -14.59
N ILE A 188 7.33 27.39 -13.92
CA ILE A 188 8.36 26.69 -13.16
C ILE A 188 8.19 27.03 -11.70
N VAL A 189 8.38 26.03 -10.85
CA VAL A 189 8.31 26.18 -9.41
C VAL A 189 9.65 25.80 -8.81
N SER A 190 10.18 26.63 -7.92
CA SER A 190 11.40 26.36 -7.17
C SER A 190 11.19 26.55 -5.69
N GLY A 191 11.77 25.66 -4.89
CA GLY A 191 11.84 25.78 -3.44
C GLY A 191 13.29 25.86 -2.98
N SER A 192 13.54 26.79 -2.06
CA SER A 192 14.87 27.08 -1.53
C SER A 192 14.92 26.93 -0.02
N TYR A 193 16.15 26.79 0.48
CA TYR A 193 16.47 26.84 1.90
C TYR A 193 16.30 28.23 2.50
N ASP A 194 16.08 29.27 1.68
CA ASP A 194 15.64 30.59 2.12
C ASP A 194 14.20 30.63 2.68
N SER A 195 13.59 29.46 2.87
CA SER A 195 12.20 29.27 3.29
C SER A 195 11.16 29.84 2.32
N THR A 196 11.53 30.05 1.05
CA THR A 196 10.60 30.53 0.02
C THR A 196 10.37 29.53 -1.08
N VAL A 197 9.12 29.51 -1.56
CA VAL A 197 8.72 28.87 -2.82
C VAL A 197 8.45 29.97 -3.82
N LYS A 198 9.19 29.98 -4.93
CA LYS A 198 9.04 30.95 -6.01
C LYS A 198 8.48 30.29 -7.26
N ILE A 199 7.65 31.05 -7.96
CA ILE A 199 7.04 30.65 -9.22
C ILE A 199 7.54 31.57 -10.31
N TRP A 200 7.97 30.98 -11.42
CA TRP A 200 8.59 31.66 -12.54
C TRP A 200 7.80 31.41 -13.82
N ASP A 201 7.55 32.48 -14.57
CA ASP A 201 7.10 32.39 -15.95
C ASP A 201 8.29 32.70 -16.86
N PRO A 202 8.73 31.75 -17.71
CA PRO A 202 9.83 31.99 -18.65
C PRO A 202 9.56 33.08 -19.69
N ARG A 203 8.30 33.50 -19.87
CA ARG A 203 7.93 34.56 -20.82
C ARG A 203 8.22 35.97 -20.30
N ILE A 204 8.18 36.17 -18.98
CA ILE A 204 8.21 37.49 -18.33
C ILE A 204 9.66 37.97 -18.07
N GLY A 205 10.67 37.18 -18.46
CA GLY A 205 12.08 37.50 -18.30
C GLY A 205 12.68 37.01 -16.98
N SER A 206 14.01 36.98 -16.89
CA SER A 206 14.72 36.08 -15.97
C SER A 206 14.94 36.60 -14.54
N ASN A 207 14.48 37.82 -14.21
CA ASN A 207 14.82 38.49 -12.94
C ASN A 207 13.65 38.69 -11.96
N ALA A 208 12.41 38.35 -12.33
CA ALA A 208 11.24 38.56 -11.45
C ALA A 208 10.45 37.26 -11.26
N ALA A 209 10.29 36.83 -10.01
CA ALA A 209 9.36 35.76 -9.65
C ALA A 209 7.93 36.32 -9.70
N VAL A 210 7.02 35.57 -10.33
CA VAL A 210 5.60 35.95 -10.45
C VAL A 210 4.92 35.90 -9.09
N MET A 211 5.21 34.86 -8.32
CA MET A 211 4.71 34.68 -6.96
C MET A 211 5.82 34.17 -6.04
N THR A 212 5.78 34.60 -4.78
CA THR A 212 6.67 34.11 -3.72
C THR A 212 5.82 33.76 -2.50
N PHE A 213 5.89 32.52 -2.05
CA PHE A 213 5.33 32.08 -0.78
C PHE A 213 6.46 31.94 0.24
N LYS A 214 6.26 32.47 1.45
CA LYS A 214 7.22 32.37 2.55
C LYS A 214 6.72 31.37 3.59
N HIS A 215 7.62 30.50 4.03
CA HIS A 215 7.41 29.47 5.03
C HIS A 215 8.29 29.74 6.26
N ALA A 216 8.02 29.04 7.36
CA ALA A 216 8.82 29.17 8.58
C ALA A 216 10.08 28.29 8.59
N ALA A 217 10.10 27.25 7.76
CA ALA A 217 11.18 26.27 7.69
C ALA A 217 11.73 26.16 6.26
N PRO A 218 12.98 25.67 6.10
CA PRO A 218 13.56 25.36 4.79
C PRO A 218 12.67 24.41 3.98
N VAL A 219 12.57 24.66 2.68
CA VAL A 219 11.77 23.84 1.77
C VAL A 219 12.62 22.71 1.21
N GLU A 220 12.22 21.47 1.48
CA GLU A 220 12.94 20.26 1.03
C GLU A 220 12.42 19.76 -0.32
N SER A 221 11.11 19.75 -0.50
CA SER A 221 10.49 19.28 -1.74
C SER A 221 9.23 20.06 -2.08
N VAL A 222 9.01 20.22 -3.38
CA VAL A 222 7.83 20.85 -3.94
C VAL A 222 7.24 19.90 -4.97
N LEU A 223 5.91 19.83 -5.02
CA LEU A 223 5.17 18.97 -5.92
C LEU A 223 3.85 19.65 -6.34
N PRO A 224 3.67 19.99 -7.61
CA PRO A 224 2.37 20.46 -8.12
C PRO A 224 1.39 19.30 -8.24
N LEU A 225 0.10 19.56 -7.99
CA LEU A 225 -0.96 18.57 -8.18
C LEU A 225 -1.31 18.42 -9.67
N SER A 226 -1.80 17.25 -10.08
CA SER A 226 -2.22 16.98 -11.47
C SER A 226 -3.36 17.89 -11.96
N SER A 227 -4.16 18.46 -11.05
CA SER A 227 -5.21 19.43 -11.34
C SER A 227 -4.70 20.77 -11.87
N GLY A 228 -3.41 21.09 -11.67
CA GLY A 228 -2.84 22.35 -12.12
C GLY A 228 -3.36 23.59 -11.39
N THR A 229 -3.95 23.45 -10.20
CA THR A 229 -4.42 24.59 -9.38
C THR A 229 -3.64 24.74 -8.08
N THR A 230 -3.29 23.61 -7.46
CA THR A 230 -2.65 23.58 -6.15
C THR A 230 -1.22 23.10 -6.22
N LEU A 231 -0.39 23.61 -5.31
CA LEU A 231 1.00 23.25 -5.12
C LEU A 231 1.21 22.74 -3.70
N LEU A 232 2.03 21.70 -3.55
CA LEU A 232 2.43 21.16 -2.26
C LEU A 232 3.88 21.53 -1.99
N ALA A 233 4.13 22.14 -0.84
CA ALA A 233 5.48 22.46 -0.39
C ALA A 233 5.73 21.81 0.98
N ALA A 234 6.75 20.95 1.03
CA ALA A 234 7.26 20.36 2.26
C ALA A 234 8.28 21.31 2.90
N SER A 235 7.90 21.91 4.02
CA SER A 235 8.73 22.81 4.80
C SER A 235 8.93 22.23 6.21
N GLY A 236 10.13 21.72 6.48
CA GLY A 236 10.41 21.03 7.74
C GLY A 236 9.42 19.88 8.01
N PRO A 237 8.78 19.79 9.20
CA PRO A 237 7.85 18.72 9.53
C PRO A 237 6.44 18.89 8.92
N GLN A 238 6.18 20.02 8.26
CA GLN A 238 4.86 20.39 7.75
C GLN A 238 4.82 20.33 6.22
N VAL A 239 3.68 19.90 5.68
CA VAL A 239 3.37 20.03 4.26
C VAL A 239 2.29 21.08 4.11
N SER A 240 2.58 22.12 3.34
CA SER A 240 1.64 23.20 3.03
C SER A 240 1.00 22.98 1.66
N VAL A 241 -0.32 23.17 1.59
CA VAL A 241 -1.12 23.14 0.38
C VAL A 241 -1.38 24.59 -0.02
N LEU A 242 -0.85 25.00 -1.15
CA LEU A 242 -0.88 26.37 -1.67
C LEU A 242 -1.83 26.43 -2.88
N ASP A 243 -2.71 27.42 -2.89
CA ASP A 243 -3.54 27.76 -4.06
C ASP A 243 -2.80 28.78 -4.92
N LEU A 244 -2.58 28.44 -6.18
CA LEU A 244 -1.89 29.33 -7.12
C LEU A 244 -2.82 30.35 -7.76
N VAL A 245 -4.11 30.05 -7.86
CA VAL A 245 -5.07 30.96 -8.51
C VAL A 245 -5.39 32.12 -7.58
N ALA A 246 -5.64 31.83 -6.31
CA ALA A 246 -5.91 32.84 -5.28
C ALA A 246 -4.65 33.31 -4.55
N ALA A 247 -3.46 32.80 -4.89
CA ALA A 247 -2.18 33.10 -4.26
C ALA A 247 -2.22 33.02 -2.72
N ARG A 248 -2.90 32.00 -2.16
CA ARG A 248 -3.10 31.84 -0.71
C ARG A 248 -2.75 30.44 -0.23
N PRO A 249 -2.24 30.27 1.00
CA PRO A 249 -2.17 28.95 1.62
C PRO A 249 -3.57 28.45 2.02
N ILE A 250 -3.92 27.22 1.65
CA ILE A 250 -5.19 26.57 2.01
C ILE A 250 -5.04 25.83 3.35
N HIS A 251 -4.09 24.89 3.41
CA HIS A 251 -3.92 24.00 4.55
C HIS A 251 -2.45 23.79 4.90
N GLN A 252 -2.19 23.58 6.19
CA GLN A 252 -0.90 23.16 6.71
C GLN A 252 -1.08 21.83 7.43
N ILE A 253 -0.34 20.81 6.99
CA ILE A 253 -0.44 19.43 7.47
C ILE A 253 0.80 19.12 8.31
N ALA A 254 0.64 19.04 9.63
CA ALA A 254 1.72 18.80 10.58
C ALA A 254 1.57 17.43 11.23
N ASN A 255 1.95 16.38 10.50
CA ASN A 255 1.82 15.00 10.99
C ASN A 255 3.18 14.31 11.23
N HIS A 256 4.27 14.81 10.68
CA HIS A 256 5.60 14.20 10.86
C HIS A 256 6.31 14.79 12.08
N GLN A 257 7.12 13.97 12.75
CA GLN A 257 7.94 14.43 13.88
C GLN A 257 9.23 15.10 13.41
N LYS A 258 9.78 14.62 12.31
CA LYS A 258 10.99 15.16 11.66
C LYS A 258 10.65 15.74 10.29
N THR A 259 11.64 16.28 9.61
CA THR A 259 11.47 16.91 8.30
C THR A 259 10.94 15.93 7.25
N VAL A 260 10.05 16.41 6.39
CA VAL A 260 9.53 15.70 5.23
C VAL A 260 10.51 15.88 4.08
N THR A 261 11.10 14.79 3.60
CA THR A 261 12.17 14.81 2.60
C THR A 261 11.64 14.74 1.18
N SER A 262 10.56 14.00 0.94
CA SER A 262 10.03 13.78 -0.39
C SER A 262 8.51 13.66 -0.43
N LEU A 263 7.95 14.15 -1.53
CA LEU A 263 6.53 14.09 -1.85
C LEU A 263 6.33 13.32 -3.16
N SER A 264 5.27 12.50 -3.24
CA SER A 264 4.86 11.83 -4.47
C SER A 264 3.34 11.77 -4.58
N LEU A 265 2.81 11.97 -5.78
CA LEU A 265 1.41 11.67 -6.08
C LEU A 265 1.23 10.16 -6.26
N ALA A 266 0.05 9.66 -5.88
CA ALA A 266 -0.39 8.28 -6.06
C ALA A 266 -1.83 8.25 -6.58
N SER A 267 -2.23 7.13 -7.19
CA SER A 267 -3.59 6.87 -7.68
C SER A 267 -4.13 8.04 -8.52
N ASN A 268 -3.40 8.38 -9.59
CA ASN A 268 -3.70 9.49 -10.51
C ASN A 268 -3.84 10.88 -9.86
N GLY A 269 -3.18 11.10 -8.72
CA GLY A 269 -3.23 12.39 -8.03
C GLY A 269 -4.41 12.55 -7.07
N THR A 270 -5.17 11.48 -6.81
CA THR A 270 -6.16 11.48 -5.73
C THR A 270 -5.54 11.33 -4.35
N ARG A 271 -4.30 10.82 -4.28
CA ARG A 271 -3.58 10.56 -3.03
C ARG A 271 -2.20 11.22 -3.06
N LEU A 272 -1.78 11.74 -1.91
CA LEU A 272 -0.44 12.26 -1.67
C LEU A 272 0.30 11.29 -0.76
N VAL A 273 1.55 10.97 -1.09
CA VAL A 273 2.45 10.18 -0.26
C VAL A 273 3.62 11.05 0.18
N THR A 274 3.85 11.09 1.48
CA THR A 274 4.94 11.86 2.11
C THR A 274 5.94 10.90 2.73
N GLY A 275 7.23 11.17 2.53
CA GLY A 275 8.33 10.47 3.20
C GLY A 275 9.02 11.40 4.19
N GLY A 276 9.14 10.96 5.44
CA GLY A 276 9.83 11.71 6.49
C GLY A 276 11.18 11.12 6.89
N LEU A 277 12.05 11.96 7.44
CA LEU A 277 13.30 11.54 8.09
C LEU A 277 13.04 10.75 9.39
N ASP A 278 11.79 10.71 9.86
CA ASP A 278 11.30 9.84 10.94
C ASP A 278 11.13 8.37 10.51
N GLY A 279 11.40 8.05 9.23
CA GLY A 279 11.21 6.72 8.67
C GLY A 279 9.73 6.41 8.37
N HIS A 280 8.83 7.39 8.49
CA HIS A 280 7.42 7.18 8.20
C HIS A 280 7.10 7.58 6.77
N VAL A 281 6.37 6.70 6.10
CA VAL A 281 5.62 7.02 4.88
C VAL A 281 4.17 7.20 5.27
N LYS A 282 3.62 8.40 5.07
CA LYS A 282 2.21 8.69 5.30
C LYS A 282 1.50 8.93 3.98
N VAL A 283 0.29 8.41 3.87
CA VAL A 283 -0.58 8.64 2.72
C VAL A 283 -1.73 9.53 3.15
N PHE A 284 -1.96 10.59 2.38
CA PHE A 284 -3.00 11.57 2.56
C PHE A 284 -4.01 11.51 1.41
N GLU A 285 -5.25 11.80 1.74
CA GLU A 285 -6.25 12.14 0.74
C GLU A 285 -6.09 13.59 0.28
N THR A 286 -6.33 13.88 -0.99
CA THR A 286 -6.16 15.24 -1.55
C THR A 286 -7.37 16.15 -1.37
N THR A 287 -8.54 15.61 -1.04
CA THR A 287 -9.76 16.39 -0.76
C THR A 287 -9.83 16.84 0.69
N GLY A 288 -9.72 15.89 1.63
CA GLY A 288 -9.83 16.15 3.07
C GLY A 288 -8.50 16.27 3.80
N TRP A 289 -7.35 15.99 3.16
CA TRP A 289 -6.02 16.01 3.77
C TRP A 289 -5.87 15.15 5.04
N ASN A 290 -6.73 14.15 5.19
CA ASN A 290 -6.71 13.21 6.30
C ASN A 290 -5.62 12.14 6.10
N VAL A 291 -5.04 11.68 7.21
CA VAL A 291 -4.09 10.55 7.19
C VAL A 291 -4.87 9.26 6.94
N VAL A 292 -4.64 8.66 5.78
CA VAL A 292 -5.28 7.42 5.35
C VAL A 292 -4.53 6.20 5.89
N SER A 293 -3.21 6.19 5.69
CA SER A 293 -2.36 5.08 6.10
C SER A 293 -0.97 5.58 6.44
N SER A 294 -0.30 4.82 7.31
CA SER A 294 1.08 5.08 7.73
C SER A 294 1.84 3.76 7.68
N THR A 295 3.04 3.79 7.12
CA THR A 295 3.97 2.66 7.16
C THR A 295 5.33 3.13 7.64
N LYS A 296 5.91 2.39 8.58
CA LYS A 296 7.22 2.70 9.16
C LYS A 296 8.30 1.85 8.49
N TYR A 297 9.40 2.50 8.15
CA TYR A 297 10.63 1.90 7.65
C TYR A 297 11.70 1.95 8.76
N PRO A 298 12.67 1.02 8.75
CA PRO A 298 13.67 0.92 9.81
C PRO A 298 14.69 2.07 9.80
N SER A 299 14.91 2.71 8.66
CA SER A 299 15.85 3.83 8.51
C SER A 299 15.17 5.09 7.97
N PRO A 300 15.76 6.28 8.20
CA PRO A 300 15.25 7.54 7.66
C PRO A 300 15.12 7.49 6.13
N ILE A 301 14.05 8.10 5.62
CA ILE A 301 13.73 8.09 4.19
C ILE A 301 14.22 9.40 3.58
N LEU A 302 14.95 9.32 2.47
CA LEU A 302 15.43 10.48 1.72
C LEU A 302 14.61 10.71 0.46
N SER A 303 14.22 9.64 -0.22
CA SER A 303 13.46 9.73 -1.47
C SER A 303 12.34 8.70 -1.50
N LEU A 304 11.23 9.09 -2.09
CA LEU A 304 10.03 8.27 -2.20
C LEU A 304 9.37 8.52 -3.55
N ARG A 305 8.91 7.45 -4.19
CA ARG A 305 8.09 7.53 -5.41
C ARG A 305 7.10 6.39 -5.50
N VAL A 306 5.87 6.69 -5.92
CA VAL A 306 4.88 5.69 -6.31
C VAL A 306 4.89 5.54 -7.82
N LEU A 307 5.00 4.30 -8.29
CA LEU A 307 5.02 3.96 -9.71
C LEU A 307 3.62 3.53 -10.17
N PRO A 308 3.00 4.22 -11.14
CA PRO A 308 1.77 3.75 -11.75
C PRO A 308 2.04 2.48 -12.58
N ALA A 309 1.02 1.64 -12.75
CA ALA A 309 1.07 0.58 -13.75
C ALA A 309 1.15 1.20 -15.16
N SER A 310 1.98 0.63 -16.02
CA SER A 310 2.18 1.06 -17.41
C SER A 310 0.98 0.77 -18.33
N ASP A 311 -0.02 0.00 -17.88
CA ASP A 311 -1.18 -0.39 -18.68
C ASP A 311 -2.30 0.66 -18.53
N ALA A 312 -2.52 1.36 -19.64
CA ALA A 312 -3.21 2.64 -19.74
C ALA A 312 -4.75 2.62 -19.66
N LEU A 313 -5.38 1.67 -18.95
CA LEU A 313 -6.84 1.69 -18.79
C LEU A 313 -7.35 1.59 -17.35
N ASP A 314 -6.53 1.16 -16.40
CA ASP A 314 -6.94 1.09 -14.99
C ASP A 314 -5.71 1.36 -14.12
N SER A 315 -5.49 2.63 -13.83
CA SER A 315 -4.26 3.21 -13.26
C SER A 315 -4.05 2.85 -11.78
N ALA A 316 -3.91 1.57 -11.51
CA ALA A 316 -3.50 1.09 -10.20
C ALA A 316 -2.01 1.38 -9.98
N ASP A 317 -1.67 1.84 -8.78
CA ASP A 317 -0.28 1.92 -8.36
C ASP A 317 0.32 0.52 -8.27
N ARG A 318 1.45 0.30 -8.94
CA ARG A 318 2.12 -1.01 -8.99
C ARG A 318 3.16 -1.14 -7.89
N HIS A 319 4.01 -0.11 -7.73
CA HIS A 319 5.12 -0.15 -6.79
C HIS A 319 5.20 1.10 -5.93
N LEU A 320 5.46 0.91 -4.64
CA LEU A 320 5.92 1.95 -3.74
C LEU A 320 7.43 1.76 -3.55
N VAL A 321 8.21 2.72 -4.04
CA VAL A 321 9.68 2.69 -3.97
C VAL A 321 10.15 3.72 -2.96
N VAL A 322 10.97 3.27 -2.01
CA VAL A 322 11.47 4.08 -0.91
C VAL A 322 12.99 3.95 -0.85
N GLY A 323 13.68 5.07 -0.97
CA GLY A 323 15.13 5.20 -0.82
C GLY A 323 15.48 5.67 0.58
N MET A 324 16.27 4.85 1.28
CA MET A 324 16.62 5.13 2.67
C MET A 324 18.04 5.70 2.80
N GLN A 325 18.30 6.41 3.91
CA GLN A 325 19.62 6.97 4.24
C GLN A 325 20.69 5.89 4.42
N SER A 326 20.31 4.70 4.88
CA SER A 326 21.18 3.52 4.99
C SER A 326 21.67 2.97 3.63
N GLY A 327 21.19 3.54 2.53
CA GLY A 327 21.53 3.11 1.18
C GLY A 327 20.79 1.87 0.72
N VAL A 328 19.73 1.45 1.42
CA VAL A 328 18.86 0.35 1.01
C VAL A 328 17.64 0.89 0.28
N LEU A 329 17.37 0.33 -0.91
CA LEU A 329 16.19 0.60 -1.71
C LEU A 329 15.11 -0.43 -1.37
N SER A 330 13.96 0.04 -0.89
CA SER A 330 12.80 -0.83 -0.64
C SER A 330 11.75 -0.64 -1.72
N ILE A 331 11.46 -1.71 -2.46
CA ILE A 331 10.41 -1.76 -3.47
C ILE A 331 9.29 -2.64 -2.93
N ARG A 332 8.15 -2.04 -2.59
CA ARG A 332 6.94 -2.79 -2.24
C ARG A 332 6.02 -2.87 -3.43
N THR A 333 5.61 -4.09 -3.76
CA THR A 333 4.78 -4.33 -4.95
C THR A 333 3.37 -4.74 -4.58
N ARG A 334 2.42 -4.22 -5.34
CA ARG A 334 1.03 -4.66 -5.37
C ARG A 334 0.76 -5.26 -6.74
N LEU A 335 0.25 -6.48 -6.74
CA LEU A 335 -0.14 -7.18 -7.96
C LEU A 335 -1.65 -7.24 -8.00
N THR A 336 -2.23 -6.83 -9.11
CA THR A 336 -3.68 -6.81 -9.31
C THR A 336 -4.13 -8.03 -10.14
N GLY A 337 -5.31 -8.55 -9.78
CA GLY A 337 -6.08 -9.59 -10.48
C GLY A 337 -5.25 -10.69 -11.18
N PRO A 338 -5.11 -10.64 -12.51
CA PRO A 338 -4.49 -11.70 -13.31
C PRO A 338 -3.00 -11.90 -13.02
N GLU A 339 -2.28 -10.86 -12.61
CA GLU A 339 -0.85 -10.97 -12.27
C GLU A 339 -0.66 -11.66 -10.92
N ALA A 340 -1.55 -11.38 -9.96
CA ALA A 340 -1.55 -12.03 -8.66
C ALA A 340 -1.93 -13.52 -8.78
N THR A 341 -2.91 -13.87 -9.63
CA THR A 341 -3.24 -15.28 -9.88
C THR A 341 -2.08 -16.01 -10.56
N ARG A 342 -1.42 -15.38 -11.53
CA ARG A 342 -0.28 -15.95 -12.23
C ARG A 342 0.95 -16.13 -11.33
N GLN A 343 1.19 -15.20 -10.39
CA GLN A 343 2.23 -15.39 -9.37
C GLN A 343 1.86 -16.48 -8.38
N LYS A 344 0.61 -16.53 -7.92
CA LYS A 344 0.14 -17.60 -7.03
C LYS A 344 0.23 -18.98 -7.71
N GLU A 345 0.02 -19.06 -9.02
CA GLU A 345 0.25 -20.27 -9.80
C GLU A 345 1.74 -20.62 -9.87
N ARG A 346 2.63 -19.66 -10.16
CA ARG A 346 4.09 -19.89 -10.12
C ARG A 346 4.59 -20.29 -8.74
N ASP A 347 4.09 -19.68 -7.68
CA ASP A 347 4.46 -20.02 -6.30
C ASP A 347 3.98 -21.43 -5.94
N ARG A 348 2.80 -21.84 -6.45
CA ARG A 348 2.31 -23.21 -6.32
C ARG A 348 3.15 -24.20 -7.12
N GLU A 349 3.56 -23.85 -8.32
CA GLU A 349 4.48 -24.65 -9.15
C GLU A 349 5.84 -24.80 -8.46
N MET A 350 6.40 -23.71 -7.92
CA MET A 350 7.66 -23.73 -7.16
C MET A 350 7.52 -24.56 -5.88
N ALA A 351 6.40 -24.44 -5.16
CA ALA A 351 6.12 -25.25 -3.98
C ALA A 351 5.95 -26.74 -4.32
N ALA A 352 5.31 -27.07 -5.44
CA ALA A 352 5.17 -28.43 -5.93
C ALA A 352 6.52 -29.03 -6.39
N LEU A 353 7.39 -28.21 -6.98
CA LEU A 353 8.77 -28.57 -7.31
C LEU A 353 9.56 -28.89 -6.04
N LEU A 354 9.53 -28.00 -5.05
CA LEU A 354 10.17 -28.22 -3.74
C LEU A 354 9.64 -29.45 -3.01
N ALA A 355 8.35 -29.77 -3.19
CA ALA A 355 7.69 -30.92 -2.58
C ALA A 355 7.81 -32.22 -3.41
N GLY A 356 8.47 -32.22 -4.57
CA GLY A 356 8.63 -33.39 -5.44
C GLY A 356 7.33 -33.92 -6.07
N THR A 357 6.23 -33.16 -6.04
CA THR A 357 4.88 -33.56 -6.51
C THR A 357 4.50 -32.90 -7.85
N LEU A 358 5.51 -32.54 -8.66
CA LEU A 358 5.33 -31.80 -9.91
C LEU A 358 4.42 -32.53 -10.91
N ASP A 359 4.58 -33.86 -11.04
CA ASP A 359 3.83 -34.67 -12.01
C ASP A 359 2.32 -34.70 -11.74
N GLU A 360 1.92 -34.69 -10.46
CA GLU A 360 0.50 -34.66 -10.08
C GLU A 360 -0.11 -33.28 -10.33
N HIS A 361 0.65 -32.21 -10.04
CA HIS A 361 0.26 -30.84 -10.35
C HIS A 361 0.10 -30.64 -11.86
N ASP A 362 1.03 -31.15 -12.67
CA ASP A 362 0.99 -31.05 -14.13
C ASP A 362 -0.17 -31.85 -14.75
N LYS A 363 -0.47 -33.04 -14.22
CA LYS A 363 -1.65 -33.82 -14.63
C LYS A 363 -2.95 -33.08 -14.28
N ALA A 364 -3.05 -32.50 -13.08
CA ALA A 364 -4.20 -31.72 -12.65
C ALA A 364 -4.36 -30.43 -13.47
N ALA A 365 -3.27 -29.73 -13.75
CA ALA A 365 -3.23 -28.51 -14.57
C ALA A 365 -3.62 -28.81 -16.02
N LYS A 366 -3.07 -29.87 -16.64
CA LYS A 366 -3.45 -30.33 -17.98
C LYS A 366 -4.92 -30.70 -18.06
N SER A 367 -5.46 -31.43 -17.06
CA SER A 367 -6.88 -31.77 -16.98
C SER A 367 -7.76 -30.51 -16.89
N LYS A 368 -7.38 -29.54 -16.05
CA LYS A 368 -8.10 -28.27 -15.89
C LYS A 368 -8.03 -27.41 -17.16
N LYS A 369 -6.86 -27.34 -17.81
CA LYS A 369 -6.67 -26.64 -19.09
C LYS A 369 -7.49 -27.29 -20.21
N ARG A 370 -7.55 -28.62 -20.27
CA ARG A 370 -8.39 -29.37 -21.21
C ARG A 370 -9.88 -29.10 -20.99
N LYS A 371 -10.34 -29.07 -19.73
CA LYS A 371 -11.72 -28.70 -19.38
C LYS A 371 -12.03 -27.26 -19.74
N ALA A 372 -11.13 -26.32 -19.46
CA ALA A 372 -11.30 -24.91 -19.80
C ALA A 372 -11.31 -24.67 -21.32
N SER A 373 -10.44 -25.33 -22.08
CA SER A 373 -10.44 -25.25 -23.55
C SER A 373 -11.67 -25.91 -24.17
N ALA A 374 -12.16 -26.99 -23.57
CA ALA A 374 -13.41 -27.63 -23.98
C ALA A 374 -14.62 -26.74 -23.69
N MET A 375 -14.68 -26.09 -22.53
CA MET A 375 -15.73 -25.11 -22.22
C MET A 375 -15.66 -23.90 -23.16
N ARG A 376 -14.47 -23.33 -23.42
CA ARG A 376 -14.33 -22.23 -24.40
C ARG A 376 -14.73 -22.63 -25.82
N ARG A 377 -14.43 -23.87 -26.24
CA ARG A 377 -14.91 -24.40 -27.53
C ARG A 377 -16.42 -24.55 -27.57
N LEU A 378 -17.03 -25.01 -26.47
CA LEU A 378 -18.49 -25.13 -26.34
C LEU A 378 -19.17 -23.75 -26.35
N GLU A 379 -18.57 -22.77 -25.70
CA GLU A 379 -19.06 -21.39 -25.64
C GLU A 379 -18.99 -20.72 -27.02
N SER A 380 -17.90 -20.93 -27.77
CA SER A 380 -17.76 -20.49 -29.17
C SER A 380 -18.71 -21.18 -30.16
N LEU A 381 -19.24 -22.36 -29.81
CA LEU A 381 -20.24 -23.08 -30.61
C LEU A 381 -21.69 -22.64 -30.29
N GLY A 382 -21.90 -21.93 -29.18
CA GLY A 382 -23.21 -21.48 -28.69
C GLY A 382 -23.65 -20.10 -29.20
N GLU A 383 -22.82 -19.37 -29.94
CA GLU A 383 -23.15 -18.02 -30.44
C GLU A 383 -24.14 -18.00 -31.62
N GLY A 384 -24.62 -19.16 -32.08
CA GLY A 384 -25.53 -19.29 -33.24
C GLY A 384 -27.03 -19.20 -32.95
N GLN A 385 -27.46 -19.16 -31.69
CA GLN A 385 -28.88 -18.99 -31.31
C GLN A 385 -28.99 -18.23 -29.99
N ALA A 386 -29.24 -16.93 -30.05
CA ALA A 386 -29.64 -16.15 -28.89
C ALA A 386 -30.59 -15.01 -29.29
N GLU A 387 -31.89 -15.23 -29.05
CA GLU A 387 -32.76 -14.16 -28.59
C GLU A 387 -32.08 -13.45 -27.40
N VAL A 388 -32.28 -12.13 -27.33
CA VAL A 388 -31.77 -11.26 -26.28
C VAL A 388 -32.41 -11.64 -24.94
N ILE A 389 -31.84 -12.64 -24.27
CA ILE A 389 -32.01 -12.86 -22.84
C ILE A 389 -30.89 -12.09 -22.16
N VAL A 390 -31.27 -11.05 -21.43
CA VAL A 390 -30.42 -10.28 -20.54
C VAL A 390 -29.49 -11.22 -19.77
N ALA A 391 -28.18 -11.05 -19.98
CA ALA A 391 -27.11 -11.80 -19.32
C ALA A 391 -27.00 -11.44 -17.83
N GLN A 392 -28.05 -11.69 -17.04
CA GLN A 392 -28.03 -11.48 -15.60
C GLN A 392 -27.78 -12.73 -14.77
N ASP A 393 -27.92 -13.95 -15.30
CA ASP A 393 -27.65 -15.16 -14.52
C ASP A 393 -26.79 -16.15 -15.32
N ALA A 394 -25.54 -15.76 -15.58
CA ALA A 394 -24.49 -16.73 -15.84
C ALA A 394 -24.32 -17.57 -14.58
N ARG A 395 -25.14 -18.64 -14.43
CA ARG A 395 -25.17 -19.63 -13.33
C ARG A 395 -23.95 -19.48 -12.43
N THR A 396 -24.03 -18.52 -11.51
CA THR A 396 -22.97 -18.31 -10.54
C THR A 396 -22.92 -19.62 -9.79
N SER A 397 -21.82 -20.37 -9.92
CA SER A 397 -21.60 -21.63 -9.21
C SER A 397 -22.19 -21.44 -7.82
N ALA A 398 -23.30 -22.12 -7.52
CA ALA A 398 -23.92 -22.01 -6.22
C ALA A 398 -22.80 -22.19 -5.19
N PRO A 399 -22.66 -21.26 -4.23
CA PRO A 399 -21.53 -21.29 -3.31
C PRO A 399 -21.49 -22.68 -2.68
N LYS A 400 -20.38 -23.38 -2.89
CA LYS A 400 -20.24 -24.76 -2.40
C LYS A 400 -20.34 -24.71 -0.89
N GLU A 401 -21.35 -25.39 -0.34
CA GLU A 401 -21.50 -25.59 1.10
C GLU A 401 -20.23 -26.23 1.66
N LYS A 402 -19.81 -25.77 2.84
CA LYS A 402 -18.71 -26.41 3.57
C LYS A 402 -19.15 -27.78 4.07
N ALA A 403 -18.18 -28.66 4.37
CA ALA A 403 -18.47 -30.00 4.86
C ALA A 403 -19.34 -30.00 6.13
N TRP A 404 -19.03 -29.10 7.08
CA TRP A 404 -19.78 -28.97 8.32
C TRP A 404 -21.16 -28.31 8.11
N GLU A 405 -21.32 -27.40 7.14
CA GLU A 405 -22.63 -26.82 6.77
C GLU A 405 -23.56 -27.89 6.21
N LYS A 406 -23.01 -28.80 5.39
CA LYS A 406 -23.73 -29.97 4.92
C LYS A 406 -24.14 -30.88 6.08
N ALA A 407 -23.24 -31.15 7.03
CA ALA A 407 -23.56 -31.97 8.21
C ALA A 407 -24.67 -31.33 9.08
N LEU A 408 -24.62 -30.01 9.28
CA LEU A 408 -25.65 -29.23 9.99
C LEU A 408 -27.01 -29.32 9.26
N ARG A 409 -27.03 -29.35 7.93
CA ARG A 409 -28.25 -29.50 7.14
C ARG A 409 -28.89 -30.88 7.30
N HIS A 410 -28.07 -31.93 7.41
CA HIS A 410 -28.54 -33.30 7.59
C HIS A 410 -28.82 -33.66 9.06
N GLY A 411 -28.80 -32.67 9.98
CA GLY A 411 -29.08 -32.88 11.41
C GLY A 411 -27.98 -33.60 12.18
N ARG A 412 -26.77 -33.76 11.61
CA ARG A 412 -25.65 -34.42 12.29
C ARG A 412 -24.79 -33.43 13.05
N TYR A 413 -25.31 -32.95 14.17
CA TYR A 413 -24.71 -31.83 14.92
C TYR A 413 -23.34 -32.16 15.52
N ALA A 414 -23.16 -33.36 16.08
CA ALA A 414 -21.88 -33.77 16.65
C ALA A 414 -20.74 -33.71 15.61
N SER A 415 -20.97 -34.31 14.44
CA SER A 415 -19.99 -34.31 13.34
C SER A 415 -19.76 -32.92 12.73
N ALA A 416 -20.77 -32.05 12.73
CA ALA A 416 -20.64 -30.68 12.25
C ALA A 416 -19.71 -29.87 13.17
N LEU A 417 -19.87 -30.05 14.49
CA LEU A 417 -19.05 -29.37 15.48
C LEU A 417 -17.59 -29.83 15.42
N ASP A 418 -17.34 -31.14 15.25
CA ASP A 418 -15.98 -31.67 15.15
C ASP A 418 -15.25 -31.18 13.90
N GLN A 419 -15.93 -31.16 12.75
CA GLN A 419 -15.37 -30.66 11.50
C GLN A 419 -15.09 -29.15 11.53
N ALA A 420 -15.89 -28.38 12.29
CA ALA A 420 -15.67 -26.95 12.46
C ALA A 420 -14.53 -26.65 13.46
N LEU A 421 -14.40 -27.47 14.50
CA LEU A 421 -13.39 -27.32 15.55
C LEU A 421 -12.01 -27.87 15.16
N ASP A 422 -11.91 -28.77 14.18
CA ASP A 422 -10.63 -29.35 13.77
C ASP A 422 -9.65 -28.26 13.27
N PRO A 423 -8.54 -28.01 14.00
CA PRO A 423 -7.58 -26.97 13.64
C PRO A 423 -6.78 -27.32 12.37
N ARG A 424 -6.79 -28.58 11.93
CA ARG A 424 -6.10 -29.03 10.70
C ARG A 424 -6.94 -28.81 9.44
N GLY A 425 -8.23 -28.54 9.60
CA GLY A 425 -9.14 -28.27 8.49
C GLY A 425 -8.85 -26.93 7.81
N LYS A 426 -8.86 -26.91 6.47
CA LYS A 426 -8.75 -25.66 5.67
C LYS A 426 -9.86 -24.64 5.96
N ASP A 427 -10.95 -25.09 6.56
CA ASP A 427 -12.14 -24.30 6.86
C ASP A 427 -12.20 -23.81 8.32
N HIS A 428 -11.15 -24.07 9.11
CA HIS A 428 -11.08 -23.62 10.51
C HIS A 428 -11.07 -22.09 10.57
N SER A 429 -12.17 -21.55 11.06
CA SER A 429 -12.33 -20.11 11.29
C SER A 429 -13.09 -19.91 12.59
N PRO A 430 -12.58 -19.11 13.54
CA PRO A 430 -13.28 -18.79 14.78
C PRO A 430 -14.71 -18.28 14.55
N LEU A 431 -14.87 -17.43 13.52
CA LEU A 431 -16.18 -16.93 13.09
C LEU A 431 -17.08 -18.04 12.53
N GLY A 432 -16.52 -19.03 11.84
CA GLY A 432 -17.27 -20.19 11.36
C GLY A 432 -17.81 -21.02 12.52
N VAL A 433 -16.98 -21.29 13.53
CA VAL A 433 -17.40 -22.02 14.74
C VAL A 433 -18.47 -21.25 15.51
N LEU A 434 -18.31 -19.93 15.69
CA LEU A 434 -19.33 -19.09 16.30
C LEU A 434 -20.65 -19.15 15.52
N THR A 435 -20.59 -19.04 14.19
CA THR A 435 -21.80 -19.08 13.34
C THR A 435 -22.50 -20.43 13.47
N LEU A 436 -21.74 -21.53 13.55
CA LEU A 436 -22.27 -22.87 13.83
C LEU A 436 -22.95 -22.95 15.20
N LEU A 437 -22.27 -22.52 16.27
CA LEU A 437 -22.82 -22.57 17.64
C LEU A 437 -24.07 -21.69 17.79
N LEU A 438 -24.08 -20.53 17.14
CA LEU A 438 -25.26 -19.65 17.11
C LEU A 438 -26.42 -20.30 16.34
N ALA A 439 -26.14 -21.00 15.23
CA ALA A 439 -27.15 -21.78 14.52
C ALA A 439 -27.67 -22.97 15.36
N LEU A 440 -26.80 -23.65 16.12
CA LEU A 440 -27.22 -24.70 17.06
C LEU A 440 -28.08 -24.14 18.19
N ARG A 441 -27.75 -22.96 18.72
CA ARG A 441 -28.57 -22.24 19.70
C ARG A 441 -29.96 -21.93 19.17
N HIS A 442 -30.06 -21.36 17.97
CA HIS A 442 -31.36 -21.06 17.34
C HIS A 442 -32.19 -22.31 17.02
N ARG A 443 -31.55 -23.48 16.85
CA ARG A 443 -32.22 -24.77 16.65
C ARG A 443 -32.43 -25.55 17.95
N SER A 444 -32.08 -24.98 19.10
CA SER A 444 -32.10 -25.64 20.42
C SER A 444 -31.34 -26.99 20.45
N ALA A 445 -30.33 -27.15 19.59
CA ALA A 445 -29.60 -28.39 19.37
C ALA A 445 -28.19 -28.38 19.98
N VAL A 446 -27.89 -27.43 20.89
CA VAL A 446 -26.58 -27.33 21.54
C VAL A 446 -26.32 -28.54 22.44
N ARG A 447 -27.33 -28.99 23.19
CA ARG A 447 -27.23 -30.18 24.04
C ARG A 447 -27.04 -31.44 23.23
N ASP A 448 -27.85 -31.64 22.19
CA ASP A 448 -27.76 -32.77 21.25
C ASP A 448 -26.41 -32.82 20.52
N ALA A 449 -25.81 -31.66 20.22
CA ALA A 449 -24.46 -31.61 19.64
C ALA A 449 -23.35 -32.05 20.61
N LEU A 450 -23.57 -31.94 21.92
CA LEU A 450 -22.60 -32.18 22.98
C LEU A 450 -22.82 -33.50 23.74
N GLU A 451 -24.01 -34.09 23.64
CA GLU A 451 -24.36 -35.36 24.24
C GLU A 451 -23.63 -36.53 23.55
N GLY A 452 -23.27 -37.57 24.30
CA GLY A 452 -22.66 -38.79 23.76
C GLY A 452 -21.22 -38.62 23.24
N ARG A 453 -20.50 -37.58 23.65
CA ARG A 453 -19.09 -37.34 23.28
C ARG A 453 -18.10 -38.04 24.20
N ASP A 454 -16.99 -38.49 23.60
CA ASP A 454 -15.81 -39.02 24.30
C ASP A 454 -14.89 -37.89 24.79
N GLU A 455 -14.05 -38.19 25.79
CA GLU A 455 -13.05 -37.28 26.37
C GLU A 455 -12.24 -36.52 25.30
N ARG A 456 -11.73 -37.22 24.29
CA ARG A 456 -10.92 -36.65 23.20
C ARG A 456 -11.69 -35.65 22.32
N THR A 457 -13.00 -35.80 22.22
CA THR A 457 -13.86 -34.92 21.40
C THR A 457 -14.43 -33.74 22.20
N VAL A 458 -14.49 -33.87 23.53
CA VAL A 458 -14.86 -32.78 24.45
C VAL A 458 -13.70 -31.79 24.62
N GLN A 459 -12.46 -32.28 24.68
CA GLN A 459 -11.28 -31.44 24.91
C GLN A 459 -11.11 -30.27 23.92
N PRO A 460 -11.30 -30.43 22.58
CA PRO A 460 -11.26 -29.31 21.65
C PRO A 460 -12.37 -28.27 21.89
N VAL A 461 -13.58 -28.71 22.26
CA VAL A 461 -14.69 -27.81 22.59
C VAL A 461 -14.35 -27.00 23.84
N LEU A 462 -13.85 -27.68 24.89
CA LEU A 462 -13.45 -27.04 26.14
C LEU A 462 -12.29 -26.07 25.94
N LYS A 463 -11.30 -26.43 25.13
CA LYS A 463 -10.20 -25.54 24.76
C LYS A 463 -10.70 -24.33 23.97
N TRP A 464 -11.60 -24.54 23.01
CA TRP A 464 -12.19 -23.45 22.23
C TRP A 464 -12.98 -22.49 23.11
N THR A 465 -13.84 -22.99 24.02
CA THR A 465 -14.58 -22.13 24.96
C THR A 465 -13.64 -21.35 25.88
N CYS A 466 -12.60 -22.00 26.41
CA CYS A 466 -11.56 -21.34 27.19
C CYS A 466 -10.86 -20.22 26.41
N ASP A 467 -10.56 -20.41 25.13
CA ASP A 467 -9.81 -19.41 24.35
C ASP A 467 -10.69 -18.23 23.92
N HIS A 468 -11.98 -18.46 23.66
CA HIS A 468 -12.90 -17.44 23.15
C HIS A 468 -13.69 -16.71 24.25
N ILE A 469 -13.65 -17.15 25.50
CA ILE A 469 -14.30 -16.44 26.63
C ILE A 469 -13.70 -15.05 26.89
N ILE A 470 -12.47 -14.81 26.42
CA ILE A 470 -11.77 -13.52 26.55
C ILE A 470 -12.40 -12.45 25.66
N ASP A 471 -13.01 -12.84 24.54
CA ASP A 471 -13.61 -11.89 23.62
C ASP A 471 -15.09 -11.64 24.01
N PRO A 472 -15.50 -10.41 24.37
CA PRO A 472 -16.85 -10.11 24.87
C PRO A 472 -17.97 -10.42 23.86
N ARG A 473 -17.62 -10.54 22.58
CA ARG A 473 -18.56 -10.85 21.48
C ARG A 473 -19.02 -12.30 21.48
N TYR A 474 -18.20 -13.20 22.02
CA TYR A 474 -18.46 -14.65 22.01
C TYR A 474 -18.98 -15.14 23.38
N VAL A 475 -18.82 -14.32 24.44
CA VAL A 475 -19.11 -14.69 25.84
C VAL A 475 -20.48 -15.34 26.02
N SER A 476 -21.56 -14.78 25.46
CA SER A 476 -22.90 -15.33 25.64
C SER A 476 -23.01 -16.80 25.21
N ILE A 477 -22.43 -17.15 24.06
CA ILE A 477 -22.44 -18.52 23.52
C ILE A 477 -21.43 -19.40 24.26
N CYS A 478 -20.24 -18.87 24.55
CA CYS A 478 -19.22 -19.62 25.29
C CYS A 478 -19.70 -20.00 26.70
N VAL A 479 -20.46 -19.13 27.36
CA VAL A 479 -21.07 -19.41 28.68
C VAL A 479 -22.15 -20.49 28.54
N GLU A 480 -23.05 -20.40 27.56
CA GLU A 480 -24.07 -21.45 27.34
C GLU A 480 -23.42 -22.82 27.08
N VAL A 481 -22.43 -22.88 26.16
CA VAL A 481 -21.68 -24.11 25.88
C VAL A 481 -20.93 -24.59 27.11
N GLY A 482 -20.29 -23.68 27.86
CA GLY A 482 -19.58 -24.00 29.10
C GLY A 482 -20.49 -24.58 30.18
N MET A 483 -21.70 -24.04 30.34
CA MET A 483 -22.70 -24.54 31.29
C MET A 483 -23.17 -25.94 30.90
N VAL A 484 -23.48 -26.18 29.62
CA VAL A 484 -23.87 -27.51 29.12
C VAL A 484 -22.73 -28.52 29.27
N LEU A 485 -21.48 -28.11 29.04
CA LEU A 485 -20.31 -28.98 29.26
C LEU A 485 -20.14 -29.36 30.73
N VAL A 486 -20.29 -28.41 31.66
CA VAL A 486 -20.23 -28.70 33.10
C VAL A 486 -21.38 -29.62 33.51
N GLU A 487 -22.60 -29.38 33.04
CA GLU A 487 -23.77 -30.20 33.37
C GLU A 487 -23.60 -31.67 32.90
N LEU A 488 -23.12 -31.89 31.67
CA LEU A 488 -22.99 -33.22 31.09
C LEU A 488 -21.74 -33.99 31.59
N TYR A 489 -20.61 -33.29 31.79
CA TYR A 489 -19.31 -33.94 31.97
C TYR A 489 -18.68 -33.76 33.36
N ALA A 490 -19.31 -33.02 34.29
CA ALA A 490 -18.76 -32.85 35.64
C ALA A 490 -18.58 -34.16 36.41
N GLN A 491 -19.43 -35.17 36.17
CA GLN A 491 -19.36 -36.46 36.85
C GLN A 491 -18.07 -37.23 36.49
N TYR A 492 -17.59 -37.07 35.25
CA TYR A 492 -16.39 -37.76 34.73
C TYR A 492 -15.09 -36.99 34.98
N ALA A 493 -15.16 -35.82 35.64
CA ALA A 493 -13.99 -34.99 35.93
C ALA A 493 -13.02 -35.62 36.94
N GLY A 494 -13.46 -36.60 37.73
CA GLY A 494 -12.58 -37.35 38.64
C GLY A 494 -11.74 -38.42 37.95
N ASP A 495 -12.25 -38.98 36.84
CA ASP A 495 -11.63 -40.12 36.15
C ASP A 495 -10.59 -39.67 35.11
N SER A 496 -10.78 -38.48 34.53
CA SER A 496 -9.87 -37.89 33.54
C SER A 496 -9.12 -36.68 34.13
N ALA A 497 -7.79 -36.79 34.19
CA ALA A 497 -6.92 -35.68 34.57
C ALA A 497 -6.95 -34.53 33.55
N GLU A 498 -7.15 -34.83 32.26
CA GLU A 498 -7.17 -33.82 31.20
C GLU A 498 -8.43 -32.95 31.25
N LEU A 499 -9.57 -33.58 31.52
CA LEU A 499 -10.87 -32.90 31.66
C LEU A 499 -10.90 -32.05 32.94
N PHE A 500 -10.31 -32.56 34.03
CA PHE A 500 -10.14 -31.81 35.27
C PHE A 500 -9.29 -30.54 35.07
N GLU A 501 -8.11 -30.65 34.45
CA GLU A 501 -7.27 -29.48 34.16
C GLU A 501 -7.96 -28.51 33.19
N GLY A 502 -8.74 -29.01 32.24
CA GLY A 502 -9.57 -28.19 31.37
C GLY A 502 -10.62 -27.36 32.12
N PHE A 503 -11.36 -27.96 33.06
CA PHE A 503 -12.34 -27.23 33.88
C PHE A 503 -11.68 -26.27 34.87
N LYS A 504 -10.53 -26.63 35.43
CA LYS A 504 -9.73 -25.75 36.28
C LYS A 504 -9.23 -24.53 35.50
N ALA A 505 -8.79 -24.74 34.26
CA ALA A 505 -8.42 -23.66 33.35
C ALA A 505 -9.60 -22.76 33.00
N LEU A 506 -10.78 -23.34 32.74
CA LEU A 506 -12.02 -22.60 32.50
C LEU A 506 -12.36 -21.72 33.72
N LYS A 507 -12.38 -22.29 34.93
CA LYS A 507 -12.64 -21.55 36.17
C LYS A 507 -11.69 -20.37 36.34
N ARG A 508 -10.37 -20.61 36.18
CA ARG A 508 -9.36 -19.56 36.30
C ARG A 508 -9.58 -18.43 35.29
N LYS A 509 -9.89 -18.75 34.02
CA LYS A 509 -10.17 -17.73 33.00
C LYS A 509 -11.45 -16.96 33.32
N VAL A 510 -12.52 -17.64 33.74
CA VAL A 510 -13.78 -16.98 34.15
C VAL A 510 -13.54 -16.01 35.29
N THR A 511 -12.80 -16.38 36.34
CA THR A 511 -12.47 -15.47 37.45
C THR A 511 -11.73 -14.23 36.95
N ASN A 512 -10.71 -14.39 36.11
CA ASN A 512 -9.99 -13.26 35.54
C ASN A 512 -10.88 -12.35 34.67
N GLU A 513 -11.83 -12.92 33.92
CA GLU A 513 -12.76 -12.13 33.11
C GLU A 513 -13.81 -11.39 33.95
N VAL A 514 -14.22 -11.94 35.10
CA VAL A 514 -15.06 -11.23 36.07
C VAL A 514 -14.33 -10.01 36.63
N ASP A 515 -13.06 -10.16 37.00
CA ASP A 515 -12.24 -9.04 37.47
C ASP A 515 -12.07 -7.96 36.37
N ARG A 516 -11.86 -8.38 35.11
CA ARG A 516 -11.82 -7.47 33.95
C ARG A 516 -13.15 -6.75 33.73
N ALA A 517 -14.28 -7.44 33.90
CA ALA A 517 -15.60 -6.84 33.76
C ALA A 517 -15.89 -5.82 34.88
N GLN A 518 -15.49 -6.12 36.12
CA GLN A 518 -15.63 -5.19 37.24
C GLN A 518 -14.77 -3.93 37.05
N THR A 519 -13.52 -4.09 36.64
CA THR A 519 -12.63 -2.96 36.34
C THR A 519 -13.11 -2.14 35.14
N ALA A 520 -13.66 -2.77 34.09
CA ALA A 520 -14.28 -2.06 32.99
C ALA A 520 -15.51 -1.25 33.45
N SER A 521 -16.33 -1.80 34.35
CA SER A 521 -17.48 -1.09 34.93
C SER A 521 -17.06 0.11 35.78
N SER A 522 -15.98 -0.01 36.57
CA SER A 522 -15.49 1.11 37.37
C SER A 522 -14.90 2.22 36.49
N VAL A 523 -14.18 1.87 35.42
CA VAL A 523 -13.69 2.84 34.42
C VAL A 523 -14.85 3.49 33.67
N GLY A 524 -15.90 2.75 33.35
CA GLY A 524 -17.13 3.30 32.76
C GLY A 524 -17.74 4.41 33.63
N GLY A 525 -17.89 4.16 34.93
CA GLY A 525 -18.38 5.17 35.89
C GLY A 525 -17.47 6.40 36.00
N MET A 526 -16.14 6.21 35.94
CA MET A 526 -15.19 7.33 35.92
C MET A 526 -15.35 8.21 34.66
N VAL A 527 -15.51 7.59 33.48
CA VAL A 527 -15.70 8.32 32.22
C VAL A 527 -17.04 9.05 32.21
N GLU A 528 -18.11 8.41 32.69
CA GLU A 528 -19.43 9.04 32.80
C GLU A 528 -19.41 10.27 33.71
N SER A 529 -18.71 10.19 34.85
CA SER A 529 -18.51 11.33 35.74
C SER A 529 -17.74 12.48 35.06
N LEU A 530 -16.76 12.19 34.20
CA LEU A 530 -16.04 13.23 33.46
C LEU A 530 -16.94 13.89 32.40
N ILE A 531 -17.80 13.11 31.75
CA ILE A 531 -18.75 13.65 30.77
C ILE A 531 -19.75 14.58 31.46
N LEU A 532 -20.32 14.16 32.59
CA LEU A 532 -21.24 14.99 33.39
C LEU A 532 -20.57 16.23 33.99
N GLY A 533 -19.28 16.16 34.33
CA GLY A 533 -18.52 17.32 34.81
C GLY A 533 -18.05 18.28 33.72
N SER A 534 -18.13 17.88 32.44
CA SER A 534 -17.76 18.70 31.29
C SER A 534 -18.94 19.38 30.58
N ALA A 535 -20.16 18.93 30.87
CA ALA A 535 -21.42 19.54 30.46
C ALA A 535 -21.86 20.58 31.50
#